data_AF-A0AAU1A153-F1
#
_entry.id   AF-A0AAU1A153-F1
#
_cell.length_a   1.000
_cell.length_b   1.000
_cell.length_c   1.000
_cell.angle_alpha   90.00
_cell.angle_beta   90.00
_cell.angle_gamma   90.00
#
_symmetry.space_group_name_H-M   'P 1'
#
loop_
_entity.id
_entity.type
_entity.pdbx_description
1 polymer ?
#
loop_
_entity_poly.entity_id
_entity_poly.type
_entity_poly.pdbx_seq_one_letter_code
_entity_poly.pdbx_strand_id
1 'polypeptide(L)' 'MATTRRKKPLAPAPAPAECPTCKGSGEVSIPVRVGRGRHTTNDQQTGLCLTCLGSGQATD' A
#
# COMPACT_ATOMS: atom_id res chain seq x y z
N MET A 1 -40.43 16.47 30.16
CA MET A 1 -40.09 15.67 28.97
C MET A 1 -38.64 15.97 28.60
N ALA A 2 -37.72 15.01 28.73
CA ALA A 2 -36.31 15.21 28.41
C ALA A 2 -36.06 15.01 26.91
N THR A 3 -35.60 16.04 26.22
CA THR A 3 -35.21 15.97 24.81
C THR A 3 -33.75 15.54 24.73
N THR A 4 -33.51 14.32 24.23
CA THR A 4 -32.16 13.81 24.00
C THR A 4 -31.58 14.49 22.76
N ARG A 5 -30.54 15.33 22.95
CA ARG A 5 -29.80 15.96 21.86
C ARG A 5 -29.05 14.89 21.07
N ARG A 6 -29.51 14.61 19.84
CA ARG A 6 -28.81 13.71 18.90
C ARG A 6 -27.47 14.34 18.52
N LYS A 7 -26.37 13.66 18.88
CA LYS A 7 -25.03 14.06 18.43
C LYS A 7 -24.93 13.81 16.93
N LYS A 8 -24.51 14.82 16.19
CA LYS A 8 -24.27 14.70 14.75
C LYS A 8 -23.11 13.72 14.54
N PRO A 9 -23.21 12.75 13.60
CA PRO A 9 -22.09 11.88 13.28
C PRO A 9 -20.91 12.72 12.82
N LEU A 10 -19.74 12.49 13.41
CA LEU A 10 -18.50 13.09 12.95
C LEU A 10 -18.18 12.52 11.56
N ALA A 11 -17.79 13.36 10.62
CA ALA A 11 -17.41 12.90 9.29
C ALA A 11 -16.25 11.89 9.39
N PRO A 12 -16.18 10.88 8.50
CA PRO A 12 -15.05 9.96 8.46
C PRO A 12 -13.75 10.73 8.24
N ALA A 13 -12.67 10.30 8.90
CA ALA A 13 -11.35 10.83 8.64
C ALA A 13 -10.97 10.61 7.16
N PRO A 14 -10.18 11.52 6.56
CA PRO A 14 -9.69 11.33 5.20
C PRO A 14 -8.91 10.02 5.09
N ALA A 15 -9.08 9.32 3.97
CA ALA A 15 -8.33 8.11 3.70
C ALA A 15 -6.83 8.44 3.64
N PRO A 16 -5.96 7.59 4.21
CA PRO A 16 -4.53 7.76 4.10
C PRO A 16 -4.11 7.74 2.63
N ALA A 17 -3.16 8.59 2.27
CA ALA A 17 -2.65 8.66 0.91
C ALA A 17 -2.01 7.32 0.51
N GLU A 18 -2.08 6.98 -0.77
CA GLU A 18 -1.43 5.77 -1.28
C GLU A 18 0.10 5.94 -1.31
N CYS A 19 0.82 4.85 -1.03
CA CYS A 19 2.28 4.85 -1.15
C CYS A 19 2.69 5.10 -2.61
N PRO A 20 3.51 6.12 -2.91
CA PRO A 20 3.84 6.48 -4.30
C PRO A 20 4.64 5.40 -5.03
N THR A 21 5.40 4.58 -4.30
CA THR A 21 6.25 3.52 -4.87
C THR A 21 5.44 2.31 -5.34
N CYS A 22 4.50 1.85 -4.52
CA CYS A 22 3.73 0.63 -4.78
C CYS A 22 2.27 0.90 -5.18
N LYS A 23 1.83 2.16 -5.18
CA LYS A 23 0.48 2.59 -5.57
C LYS A 23 -0.62 1.83 -4.82
N GLY A 24 -0.47 1.70 -3.51
CA GLY A 24 -1.45 1.00 -2.68
C GLY A 24 -1.32 -0.51 -2.59
N SER A 25 -0.51 -1.19 -3.42
CA SER A 25 -0.42 -2.66 -3.40
C SER A 25 0.27 -3.22 -2.15
N GLY A 26 1.20 -2.45 -1.56
CA GLY A 26 2.08 -2.94 -0.48
C GLY A 26 3.22 -3.84 -0.97
N GLU A 27 3.26 -4.16 -2.27
CA GLU A 27 4.23 -5.10 -2.86
C GLU A 27 4.82 -4.56 -4.17
N VAL A 28 6.05 -4.95 -4.46
CA VAL A 28 6.74 -4.61 -5.72
C VAL A 28 7.14 -5.89 -6.42
N SER A 29 6.75 -6.01 -7.69
CA SER A 29 7.10 -7.15 -8.55
C SER A 29 8.27 -6.81 -9.46
N ILE A 30 9.25 -7.72 -9.53
CA ILE A 30 10.49 -7.53 -10.29
C ILE A 30 10.78 -8.84 -11.04
N PRO A 31 11.21 -8.78 -12.31
CA PRO A 31 11.51 -10.00 -13.03
C PRO A 31 12.73 -10.72 -12.46
N VAL A 32 12.64 -12.04 -12.38
CA VAL A 32 13.73 -12.88 -11.88
C VAL A 32 14.85 -12.90 -12.91
N ARG A 33 16.09 -12.70 -12.45
CA ARG A 33 17.29 -12.78 -13.30
C ARG A 33 18.21 -13.89 -12.83
N VAL A 34 18.55 -14.81 -13.72
CA VAL A 34 19.35 -16.00 -13.41
C VAL A 34 20.53 -16.18 -14.35
N GLY A 35 21.46 -17.05 -13.95
CA GLY A 35 22.63 -17.43 -14.74
C GLY A 35 23.69 -16.34 -14.87
N ARG A 36 24.75 -16.67 -15.62
CA ARG A 36 25.85 -15.74 -15.88
C ARG A 36 25.39 -14.70 -16.89
N GLY A 37 25.46 -13.42 -16.54
CA GLY A 37 24.94 -12.32 -17.37
C GLY A 37 23.54 -11.82 -16.99
N ARG A 38 22.92 -12.37 -15.93
CA ARG A 38 21.62 -11.90 -15.38
C ARG A 38 20.50 -11.91 -16.43
N HIS A 39 20.32 -13.03 -17.13
CA HIS A 39 19.25 -13.18 -18.11
C HIS A 39 17.88 -13.09 -17.43
N THR A 40 16.96 -12.34 -18.04
CA THR A 40 15.62 -12.12 -17.49
C THR A 40 14.74 -13.31 -17.84
N THR A 41 14.08 -13.89 -16.84
CA THR A 41 13.12 -14.98 -17.00
C THR A 41 11.71 -14.41 -17.20
N ASN A 42 10.76 -15.24 -17.64
CA ASN A 42 9.34 -14.88 -17.67
C ASN A 42 8.68 -14.82 -16.28
N ASP A 43 9.36 -15.33 -15.25
CA ASP A 43 8.89 -15.32 -13.87
C ASP A 43 9.12 -13.96 -13.19
N GLN A 44 8.19 -13.61 -12.31
CA GLN A 44 8.23 -12.40 -11.50
C GLN A 44 8.41 -12.79 -10.02
N GLN A 45 9.26 -12.06 -9.32
CA GLN A 45 9.37 -12.12 -7.87
C GLN A 45 8.62 -10.95 -7.26
N THR A 46 7.68 -11.26 -6.38
CA THR A 46 6.96 -10.26 -5.58
C THR A 46 7.68 -10.12 -4.24
N GLY A 47 8.00 -8.89 -3.87
CA GLY A 47 8.58 -8.56 -2.57
C GLY A 47 7.77 -7.48 -1.86
N LEU A 48 7.95 -7.41 -0.55
CA LEU A 48 7.36 -6.36 0.28
C LEU A 48 7.84 -4.98 -0.19
N CYS A 49 6.93 -4.02 -0.33
CA CYS A 49 7.31 -2.63 -0.59
C CYS A 49 7.98 -2.07 0.66
N LEU A 50 9.29 -1.86 0.59
CA LEU A 50 10.10 -1.40 1.71
C LEU A 50 9.77 0.03 2.12
N THR A 51 9.24 0.85 1.22
CA THR A 51 8.85 2.24 1.51
C THR A 51 7.70 2.32 2.52
N CYS A 52 6.70 1.46 2.38
CA CYS A 52 5.51 1.44 3.25
C CYS A 52 5.43 0.20 4.14
N LEU A 53 6.47 -0.65 4.13
CA LEU A 53 6.53 -1.91 4.89
C LEU A 53 5.30 -2.82 4.65
N GLY A 54 4.77 -2.82 3.42
CA GLY A 54 3.61 -3.63 3.07
C GLY A 54 2.24 -3.02 3.39
N SER A 55 2.17 -1.83 3.99
CA SER A 55 0.89 -1.20 4.33
C SER A 55 0.11 -0.68 3.11
N GLY A 56 0.80 -0.43 2.00
CA GLY A 56 0.23 0.24 0.83
C GLY A 56 -0.04 1.74 1.03
N GLN A 57 0.09 2.26 2.25
CA GLN A 57 -0.16 3.66 2.59
C GLN A 57 1.13 4.47 2.57
N ALA A 58 1.01 5.77 2.32
CA ALA A 58 2.10 6.70 2.47
C ALA A 58 2.54 6.72 3.94
N THR A 59 3.82 6.47 4.16
CA THR A 59 4.53 6.77 5.39
C THR A 59 4.85 8.25 5.35
N ASP A 60 3.97 9.09 5.90
CA ASP A 60 4.27 10.50 6.19
C ASP A 60 5.56 10.65 7.02
#